data_AF-A0A9P1GML4-F1
#
_entry.id   AF-A0A9P1GML4-F1
#
_cell.length_a   1.000
_cell.length_b   1.000
_cell.length_c   1.000
_cell.angle_alpha   90.00
_cell.angle_beta   90.00
_cell.angle_gamma   90.00
#
_symmetry.space_group_name_H-M   'P 1'
#
loop_
_entity.id
_entity.type
_entity.pdbx_description
1 polymer ?
#
loop_
_entity_poly.entity_id
_entity_poly.type
_entity_poly.pdbx_seq_one_letter_code
_entity_poly.pdbx_strand_id
1 'polypeptide(L)'
;MALLAGDETLLQVLSHLPVRDGAVASAVSVAFRHAVLRTPQLAAVRLVTPKEMMNKDGEEWSRDMEFLDLKEFFTELGRKGAAEYDGVHVLNARISLAGHRSHADMVLLERRKGLRYNFHEACDAESQDLEVVGTSFCDARGRVRLASVKACGSEVMTGGFLYIDRLAEGNSKLFRQPEVGPVVVRKLLQETTLKGRWSLAVVIPSEEELLWFLQAGFVQARELAVEGPRIVCLFAVPSFLEHQMKSTNEAKMVEILEPKDLQPLSQINQDLLELVKNEGAEAQISALLKKGASIEDSYAIHCCAYNRSLQQLEMLLRLVPSTEKAVNRPDGCSLLPLMLAAKGACGSLSRDTLSVPTEVCARLIEARADVSAVDAAGLTALGHLRKALREVRDFNGCFGLIAMEHDGDELEKLLMPPSGPTAADEQMIDASSDEGSLLDWEEDEEEDFEDD
;
A
#
# COMPACT_ATOMS: atom_id res chain seq x y z
N MET A 1 -33.42 27.33 4.60
CA MET A 1 -34.52 27.59 3.63
C MET A 1 -34.06 27.44 2.19
N ALA A 2 -32.98 28.09 1.72
CA ALA A 2 -32.49 27.92 0.34
C ALA A 2 -32.02 26.48 -0.01
N LEU A 3 -31.46 25.73 0.95
CA LEU A 3 -31.09 24.31 0.79
C LEU A 3 -32.28 23.34 0.77
N LEU A 4 -33.50 23.79 1.08
CA LEU A 4 -34.70 22.95 1.22
C LEU A 4 -35.66 23.07 0.03
N ALA A 5 -35.34 23.92 -0.94
CA ALA A 5 -36.27 24.27 -2.02
C ALA A 5 -36.49 23.15 -3.06
N GLY A 6 -35.72 22.05 -3.00
CA GLY A 6 -35.80 20.94 -3.96
C GLY A 6 -36.48 19.67 -3.45
N ASP A 7 -36.92 19.60 -2.18
CA ASP A 7 -37.51 18.39 -1.60
C ASP A 7 -38.91 18.70 -1.04
N GLU A 8 -39.93 18.49 -1.88
CA GLU A 8 -41.34 18.73 -1.54
C GLU A 8 -41.79 17.94 -0.31
N THR A 9 -41.22 16.75 -0.09
CA THR A 9 -41.56 15.87 1.03
C THR A 9 -41.14 16.49 2.36
N LEU A 10 -39.93 17.06 2.40
CA LEU A 10 -39.41 17.70 3.61
C LEU A 10 -40.17 18.99 3.92
N LEU A 11 -40.53 19.76 2.88
CA LEU A 11 -41.36 20.96 3.02
C LEU A 11 -42.76 20.62 3.52
N GLN A 12 -43.37 19.54 3.04
CA GLN A 12 -44.67 19.04 3.53
C GLN A 12 -44.60 18.65 5.02
N VAL A 13 -43.57 17.89 5.42
CA VAL A 13 -43.39 17.47 6.82
C VAL A 13 -43.17 18.68 7.74
N LEU A 14 -42.34 19.64 7.32
CA LEU A 14 -42.11 20.87 8.09
C LEU A 14 -43.36 21.76 8.16
N SER A 15 -44.20 21.76 7.13
CA SER A 15 -45.44 22.56 7.08
C SER A 15 -46.56 22.06 8.02
N HIS A 16 -46.47 20.81 8.49
CA HIS A 16 -47.47 20.19 9.36
C HIS A 16 -47.08 20.15 10.85
N LEU A 17 -45.92 20.70 11.23
CA LEU A 17 -45.50 20.72 12.64
C LEU A 17 -46.22 21.85 13.41
N PRO A 18 -46.89 21.56 14.55
CA PRO A 18 -47.66 22.55 15.30
C PRO A 18 -46.73 23.59 15.96
N VAL A 19 -46.91 24.86 15.61
CA VAL A 19 -46.12 25.98 16.12
C VAL A 19 -46.52 26.31 17.56
N ARG A 20 -45.85 25.72 18.55
CA ARG A 20 -45.86 26.18 19.96
C ARG A 20 -44.46 26.13 20.57
N ASP A 21 -44.11 27.17 21.31
CA ASP A 21 -42.77 27.52 21.77
C ASP A 21 -41.96 26.37 22.40
N GLY A 22 -40.66 26.35 22.09
CA GLY A 22 -39.65 25.42 22.64
C GLY A 22 -39.68 24.00 22.07
N ALA A 23 -40.86 23.39 21.92
CA ALA A 23 -41.01 22.01 21.43
C ALA A 23 -40.76 21.89 19.92
N VAL A 24 -41.03 22.94 19.15
CA VAL A 24 -40.85 22.97 17.68
C VAL A 24 -39.38 22.86 17.29
N ALA A 25 -38.46 23.53 17.99
CA ALA A 25 -37.03 23.42 17.70
C ALA A 25 -36.52 21.98 17.93
N SER A 26 -37.05 21.30 18.95
CA SER A 26 -36.75 19.89 19.23
C SER A 26 -37.35 18.96 18.18
N ALA A 27 -38.63 19.12 17.83
CA ALA A 27 -39.32 18.29 16.84
C ALA A 27 -38.77 18.49 15.41
N VAL A 28 -38.44 19.72 15.02
CA VAL A 28 -37.75 20.03 13.76
C VAL A 28 -36.33 19.46 13.76
N SER A 29 -35.60 19.53 14.88
CA SER A 29 -34.29 18.88 14.98
C SER A 29 -34.39 17.37 14.86
N VAL A 30 -35.40 16.74 15.47
CA VAL A 30 -35.63 15.28 15.38
C VAL A 30 -36.08 14.87 13.98
N ALA A 31 -37.01 15.59 13.36
CA ALA A 31 -37.47 15.34 11.99
C ALA A 31 -36.36 15.60 10.96
N PHE A 32 -35.56 16.64 11.15
CA PHE A 32 -34.39 16.93 10.32
C PHE A 32 -33.32 15.86 10.50
N ARG A 33 -33.04 15.39 11.73
CA ARG A 33 -32.18 14.22 11.95
C ARG A 33 -32.76 13.02 11.22
N HIS A 34 -34.03 12.69 11.43
CA HIS A 34 -34.66 11.53 10.79
C HIS A 34 -34.68 11.62 9.25
N ALA A 35 -34.78 12.82 8.69
CA ALA A 35 -34.69 13.06 7.27
C ALA A 35 -33.25 12.97 6.77
N VAL A 36 -32.27 13.63 7.41
CA VAL A 36 -30.84 13.51 7.09
C VAL A 36 -30.37 12.06 7.18
N LEU A 37 -30.91 11.28 8.13
CA LEU A 37 -30.68 9.84 8.25
C LEU A 37 -31.27 9.03 7.09
N ARG A 38 -32.35 9.52 6.47
CA ARG A 38 -32.98 8.89 5.30
C ARG A 38 -32.44 9.42 3.96
N THR A 39 -31.87 10.62 3.96
CA THR A 39 -31.24 11.27 2.82
C THR A 39 -29.85 11.79 3.22
N PRO A 40 -28.88 10.87 3.43
CA PRO A 40 -27.51 11.23 3.78
C PRO A 40 -26.81 12.12 2.72
N GLN A 41 -27.42 12.28 1.55
CA GLN A 41 -27.08 13.31 0.55
C GLN A 41 -27.01 14.74 1.12
N LEU A 42 -27.62 15.00 2.28
CA LEU A 42 -27.58 16.29 2.99
C LEU A 42 -26.30 16.51 3.81
N ALA A 43 -25.38 15.55 3.87
CA ALA A 43 -24.07 15.75 4.50
C ALA A 43 -23.29 16.86 3.76
N ALA A 44 -22.82 17.87 4.50
CA ALA A 44 -21.93 18.89 3.96
C ALA A 44 -20.49 18.50 4.27
N VAL A 45 -19.73 18.12 3.25
CA VAL A 45 -18.30 17.85 3.36
C VAL A 45 -17.58 19.01 2.69
N ARG A 46 -16.65 19.64 3.41
CA ARG A 46 -15.86 20.76 2.88
C ARG A 46 -14.41 20.62 3.32
N LEU A 47 -13.49 20.75 2.38
CA LEU A 47 -12.07 20.85 2.71
C LEU A 47 -11.79 22.15 3.45
N VAL A 48 -11.06 22.04 4.54
CA VAL A 48 -10.65 23.20 5.33
C VAL A 48 -9.63 23.95 4.51
N THR A 49 -9.90 25.23 4.25
CA THR A 49 -8.90 26.06 3.58
C THR A 49 -7.74 26.31 4.52
N PRO A 50 -6.52 26.56 3.99
CA PRO A 50 -5.36 26.97 4.81
C PRO A 50 -5.69 28.02 5.87
N LYS A 51 -6.41 29.07 5.46
CA LYS A 51 -6.86 30.17 6.32
C LYS A 51 -7.78 29.72 7.47
N GLU A 52 -8.59 28.68 7.23
CA GLU A 52 -9.48 28.12 8.25
C GLU A 52 -8.79 27.14 9.20
N MET A 53 -7.70 26.48 8.78
CA MET A 53 -6.89 25.63 9.65
C MET A 53 -6.24 26.48 10.75
N MET A 54 -5.67 27.63 10.37
CA MET A 54 -5.04 28.59 11.29
C MET A 54 -5.95 29.07 12.43
N ASN A 55 -7.25 29.24 12.16
CA ASN A 55 -8.20 29.71 13.16
C ASN A 55 -8.68 28.59 14.12
N LYS A 56 -8.42 27.31 13.79
CA LYS A 56 -9.00 26.16 14.49
C LYS A 56 -8.25 25.81 15.76
N ASP A 57 -6.94 26.04 15.78
CA ASP A 57 -6.12 25.55 16.88
C ASP A 57 -6.30 26.37 18.15
N GLY A 58 -6.70 27.65 18.08
CA GLY A 58 -7.08 28.46 19.25
C GLY A 58 -5.98 28.67 20.30
N GLU A 59 -4.92 27.88 20.25
CA GLU A 59 -3.60 28.15 20.76
C GLU A 59 -3.08 29.35 19.98
N GLU A 60 -2.64 30.37 20.71
CA GLU A 60 -1.90 31.50 20.16
C GLU A 60 -0.68 30.94 19.42
N TRP A 61 -0.83 30.63 18.13
CA TRP A 61 0.32 30.62 17.23
C TRP A 61 0.89 32.03 17.37
N SER A 62 2.01 32.13 18.09
CA SER A 62 2.60 33.38 18.54
C SER A 62 2.55 34.40 17.42
N ARG A 63 2.11 35.64 17.72
CA ARG A 63 2.09 36.77 16.76
C ARG A 63 3.39 36.92 15.97
N ASP A 64 4.48 36.35 16.47
CA ASP A 64 5.79 36.27 15.83
C ASP A 64 5.80 35.49 14.48
N MET A 65 4.80 34.65 14.19
CA MET A 65 4.65 33.95 12.89
C MET A 65 3.92 34.79 11.81
N GLU A 66 3.46 36.01 12.11
CA GLU A 66 2.84 36.91 11.10
C GLU A 66 3.81 37.37 9.99
N PHE A 67 5.11 37.06 10.10
CA PHE A 67 6.15 37.50 9.17
C PHE A 67 6.70 36.43 8.21
N LEU A 68 6.38 35.15 8.39
CA LEU A 68 6.76 34.13 7.41
C LEU A 68 5.72 34.08 6.29
N ASP A 69 6.16 34.04 5.03
CA ASP A 69 5.27 33.98 3.87
C ASP A 69 4.51 32.65 3.88
N LEU A 70 3.31 32.65 4.47
CA LEU A 70 2.45 31.48 4.63
C LEU A 70 2.19 30.74 3.31
N LYS A 71 2.40 31.40 2.16
CA LYS A 71 2.36 30.75 0.84
C LYS A 71 3.42 29.67 0.69
N GLU A 72 4.51 29.71 1.45
CA GLU A 72 5.56 28.70 1.43
C GLU A 72 5.10 27.37 2.03
N PHE A 73 4.17 27.38 2.99
CA PHE A 73 3.73 26.17 3.72
C PHE A 73 2.35 25.65 3.29
N PHE A 74 1.60 26.41 2.52
CA PHE A 74 0.23 26.05 2.13
C PHE A 74 0.03 26.10 0.62
N THR A 75 -0.74 25.14 0.14
CA THR A 75 -1.17 24.99 -1.25
C THR A 75 -2.67 25.27 -1.36
N GLU A 76 -3.21 25.29 -2.58
CA GLU A 76 -4.66 25.41 -2.80
C GLU A 76 -5.46 24.23 -2.21
N LEU A 77 -4.81 23.09 -1.98
CA LEU A 77 -5.43 21.86 -1.50
C LEU A 77 -5.32 21.71 0.03
N GLY A 78 -4.19 22.07 0.61
CA GLY A 78 -3.90 21.91 2.04
C GLY A 78 -2.48 22.37 2.41
N ARG A 79 -1.95 21.90 3.54
CA ARG A 79 -0.57 22.17 3.96
C ARG A 79 0.39 21.37 3.09
N LYS A 80 1.60 21.88 2.83
CA LYS A 80 2.69 21.05 2.28
C LYS A 80 3.05 19.92 3.25
N GLY A 81 3.62 18.86 2.71
CA GLY A 81 4.18 17.74 3.48
C GLY A 81 5.29 18.17 4.46
N ALA A 82 5.60 17.30 5.41
CA ALA A 82 6.63 17.51 6.43
C ALA A 82 8.04 17.72 5.85
N ALA A 83 8.35 17.04 4.74
CA ALA A 83 9.61 17.19 4.01
C ALA A 83 9.53 18.23 2.87
N GLU A 84 8.44 19.01 2.80
CA GLU A 84 8.22 20.08 1.83
C GLU A 84 8.32 19.65 0.35
N TYR A 85 8.17 18.35 0.06
CA TYR A 85 8.16 17.85 -1.31
C TYR A 85 7.05 18.52 -2.14
N ASP A 86 7.46 19.09 -3.28
CA ASP A 86 6.54 19.68 -4.26
C ASP A 86 5.59 18.60 -4.79
N GLY A 87 4.32 18.63 -4.38
CA GLY A 87 3.30 17.65 -4.77
C GLY A 87 2.79 16.77 -3.63
N VAL A 88 3.28 16.95 -2.40
CA VAL A 88 2.71 16.34 -1.19
C VAL A 88 1.81 17.35 -0.48
N HIS A 89 0.53 16.99 -0.33
CA HIS A 89 -0.49 17.84 0.28
C HIS A 89 -1.12 17.13 1.48
N VAL A 90 -0.91 17.68 2.68
CA VAL A 90 -1.61 17.26 3.90
C VAL A 90 -2.93 18.00 3.98
N LEU A 91 -4.02 17.25 3.93
CA LEU A 91 -5.37 17.74 3.79
C LEU A 91 -6.14 17.50 5.08
N ASN A 92 -6.99 18.46 5.42
CA ASN A 92 -7.96 18.33 6.49
C ASN A 92 -9.34 18.65 5.92
N ALA A 93 -10.28 17.72 6.04
CA ALA A 93 -11.68 17.95 5.70
C ALA A 93 -12.48 18.25 6.96
N ARG A 94 -13.37 19.24 6.92
CA ARG A 94 -14.43 19.42 7.91
C ARG A 94 -15.69 18.75 7.40
N ILE A 95 -16.19 17.82 8.20
CA ILE A 95 -17.45 17.12 7.92
C ILE A 95 -18.51 17.73 8.83
N SER A 96 -19.58 18.26 8.25
CA SER A 96 -20.71 18.81 8.99
C SER A 96 -21.97 18.03 8.65
N LEU A 97 -22.53 17.33 9.64
CA LEU A 97 -23.73 16.51 9.48
C LEU A 97 -24.72 16.81 10.61
N ALA A 98 -25.90 17.31 10.25
CA ALA A 98 -26.97 17.65 11.21
C ALA A 98 -26.49 18.51 12.40
N GLY A 99 -25.56 19.44 12.16
CA GLY A 99 -24.96 20.31 13.18
C GLY A 99 -23.82 19.68 13.98
N HIS A 100 -23.59 18.37 13.84
CA HIS A 100 -22.37 17.72 14.35
C HIS A 100 -21.21 17.98 13.41
N ARG A 101 -20.03 18.24 13.99
CA ARG A 101 -18.79 18.44 13.27
C ARG A 101 -17.87 17.26 13.52
N SER A 102 -17.19 16.84 12.48
CA SER A 102 -16.07 15.91 12.53
C SER A 102 -15.01 16.32 11.51
N HIS A 103 -13.95 15.54 11.39
CA HIS A 103 -12.89 15.81 10.45
C HIS A 103 -12.38 14.54 9.75
N ALA A 104 -11.69 14.72 8.63
CA ALA A 104 -10.94 13.66 7.98
C ALA A 104 -9.53 14.17 7.67
N ASP A 105 -8.55 13.34 7.97
CA ASP A 105 -7.14 13.61 7.68
C ASP A 105 -6.72 12.76 6.49
N MET A 106 -6.09 13.40 5.52
CA MET A 106 -5.67 12.73 4.29
C MET A 106 -4.34 13.31 3.81
N VAL A 107 -3.62 12.51 3.04
CA VAL A 107 -2.42 12.95 2.33
C VAL A 107 -2.60 12.66 0.85
N LEU A 108 -2.47 13.67 0.01
CA LEU A 108 -2.43 13.53 -1.44
C LEU A 108 -0.99 13.69 -1.92
N LEU A 109 -0.45 12.65 -2.54
CA LEU A 109 0.82 12.70 -3.25
C LEU A 109 0.54 12.76 -4.76
N GLU A 110 1.01 13.81 -5.44
CA GLU A 110 1.00 13.84 -6.90
C GLU A 110 1.91 12.73 -7.47
N ARG A 111 1.60 12.23 -8.67
CA ARG A 111 2.36 11.15 -9.32
C ARG A 111 2.74 11.47 -10.76
N ARG A 112 2.80 12.76 -11.07
CA ARG A 112 3.04 13.23 -12.43
C ARG A 112 4.50 12.99 -12.83
N LYS A 113 4.72 12.79 -14.13
CA LYS A 113 6.09 12.74 -14.67
C LYS A 113 6.80 14.08 -14.39
N GLY A 114 8.07 14.01 -13.99
CA GLY A 114 8.90 15.19 -13.76
C GLY A 114 8.88 15.75 -12.33
N LEU A 115 8.18 15.09 -11.40
CA LEU A 115 8.35 15.37 -9.97
C LEU A 115 9.79 15.00 -9.55
N ARG A 116 10.39 15.86 -8.73
CA ARG A 116 11.81 15.73 -8.32
C ARG A 116 12.02 14.84 -7.09
N TYR A 117 10.95 14.28 -6.53
CA TYR A 117 11.02 13.48 -5.31
C TYR A 117 10.79 11.99 -5.59
N ASN A 118 11.39 11.17 -4.75
CA ASN A 118 11.11 9.75 -4.65
C ASN A 118 9.78 9.55 -3.91
N PHE A 119 8.83 8.88 -4.54
CA PHE A 119 7.50 8.65 -3.99
C PHE A 119 7.52 7.91 -2.65
N HIS A 120 8.45 6.96 -2.46
CA HIS A 120 8.57 6.22 -1.20
C HIS A 120 9.10 7.11 -0.07
N GLU A 121 10.11 7.94 -0.35
CA GLU A 121 10.63 8.92 0.62
C GLU A 121 9.57 9.94 1.03
N ALA A 122 8.73 10.37 0.07
CA ALA A 122 7.60 11.23 0.37
C ALA A 122 6.53 10.54 1.23
N CYS A 123 6.36 9.22 1.13
CA CYS A 123 5.45 8.48 2.01
C CYS A 123 6.02 8.33 3.43
N ASP A 124 7.29 7.93 3.54
CA ASP A 124 8.04 7.78 4.80
C ASP A 124 8.07 9.09 5.60
N ALA A 125 8.32 10.21 4.92
CA ALA A 125 8.35 11.53 5.55
C ALA A 125 7.03 11.95 6.23
N GLU A 126 5.90 11.40 5.79
CA GLU A 126 4.58 11.79 6.30
C GLU A 126 4.10 10.87 7.44
N SER A 127 4.17 9.55 7.24
CA SER A 127 3.84 8.58 8.30
C SER A 127 4.30 7.16 7.95
N GLN A 128 4.54 6.34 8.97
CA GLN A 128 4.86 4.93 8.82
C GLN A 128 3.75 4.15 8.09
N ASP A 129 2.48 4.41 8.39
CA ASP A 129 1.36 3.74 7.71
C ASP A 129 1.31 4.11 6.22
N LEU A 130 1.57 5.37 5.88
CA LEU A 130 1.65 5.83 4.50
C LEU A 130 2.85 5.23 3.77
N GLU A 131 4.01 5.09 4.40
CA GLU A 131 5.17 4.36 3.84
C GLU A 131 4.77 2.94 3.45
N VAL A 132 4.15 2.22 4.41
CA VAL A 132 3.76 0.83 4.24
C VAL A 132 2.77 0.66 3.09
N VAL A 133 1.72 1.48 3.01
CA VAL A 133 0.75 1.38 1.90
C VAL A 133 1.31 1.94 0.60
N GLY A 134 2.06 3.03 0.65
CA GLY A 134 2.64 3.69 -0.52
C GLY A 134 3.59 2.76 -1.26
N THR A 135 4.50 2.10 -0.54
CA THR A 135 5.46 1.12 -1.09
C THR A 135 4.79 -0.16 -1.60
N SER A 136 3.66 -0.53 -0.97
CA SER A 136 2.86 -1.69 -1.36
C SER A 136 2.10 -1.45 -2.68
N PHE A 137 1.51 -0.26 -2.86
CA PHE A 137 0.71 0.06 -4.04
C PHE A 137 1.51 0.60 -5.23
N CYS A 138 2.61 1.31 -4.96
CA CYS A 138 3.36 2.06 -5.95
C CYS A 138 4.87 1.77 -5.89
N ASP A 139 5.58 1.97 -6.99
CA ASP A 139 7.05 1.99 -7.01
C ASP A 139 7.60 3.37 -6.57
N ALA A 140 8.92 3.49 -6.50
CA ALA A 140 9.59 4.73 -6.07
C ALA A 140 9.30 5.94 -6.98
N ARG A 141 8.76 5.71 -8.18
CA ARG A 141 8.31 6.75 -9.12
C ARG A 141 6.80 7.03 -9.02
N GLY A 142 6.10 6.40 -8.07
CA GLY A 142 4.65 6.49 -7.91
C GLY A 142 3.84 5.62 -8.89
N ARG A 143 4.47 4.81 -9.74
CA ARG A 143 3.72 3.97 -10.70
C ARG A 143 3.06 2.82 -9.95
N VAL A 144 1.79 2.54 -10.27
CA VAL A 144 1.04 1.45 -9.65
C VAL A 144 1.73 0.11 -9.91
N ARG A 145 1.88 -0.71 -8.87
CA ARG A 145 2.47 -2.06 -8.92
C ARG A 145 1.42 -3.15 -8.99
N LEU A 146 0.38 -3.05 -8.16
CA LEU A 146 -0.60 -4.11 -7.95
C LEU A 146 -1.41 -4.42 -9.21
N ALA A 147 -1.54 -5.71 -9.51
CA ALA A 147 -2.26 -6.20 -10.69
C ALA A 147 -3.77 -5.88 -10.60
N SER A 148 -4.38 -6.05 -9.43
CA SER A 148 -5.78 -5.70 -9.17
C SER A 148 -6.08 -4.23 -9.47
N VAL A 149 -5.15 -3.34 -9.14
CA VAL A 149 -5.29 -1.90 -9.38
C VAL A 149 -5.06 -1.57 -10.87
N LYS A 150 -4.06 -2.18 -11.52
CA LYS A 150 -3.81 -2.01 -12.96
C LYS A 150 -4.98 -2.49 -13.82
N ALA A 151 -5.66 -3.56 -13.40
CA ALA A 151 -6.82 -4.11 -14.08
C ALA A 151 -8.01 -3.12 -14.12
N CYS A 152 -8.00 -2.08 -13.30
CA CYS A 152 -9.03 -1.04 -13.28
C CYS A 152 -8.88 0.00 -14.41
N GLY A 153 -7.85 -0.09 -15.25
CA GLY A 153 -7.66 0.74 -16.45
C GLY A 153 -6.55 1.80 -16.33
N SER A 154 -6.28 2.48 -17.44
CA SER A 154 -5.18 3.45 -17.56
C SER A 154 -5.37 4.73 -16.75
N GLU A 155 -6.61 5.08 -16.38
CA GLU A 155 -6.93 6.26 -15.58
C GLU A 155 -6.21 6.26 -14.22
N VAL A 156 -5.91 5.07 -13.69
CA VAL A 156 -5.22 4.88 -12.42
C VAL A 156 -3.73 5.26 -12.49
N MET A 157 -3.20 5.59 -13.67
CA MET A 157 -1.78 5.88 -13.86
C MET A 157 -1.43 7.38 -13.85
N THR A 158 -2.40 8.29 -13.95
CA THR A 158 -2.13 9.71 -14.26
C THR A 158 -2.51 10.71 -13.17
N GLY A 159 -3.24 10.31 -12.14
CA GLY A 159 -3.62 11.19 -11.01
C GLY A 159 -2.81 10.94 -9.74
N GLY A 160 -3.08 11.72 -8.69
CA GLY A 160 -2.44 11.54 -7.39
C GLY A 160 -2.83 10.25 -6.67
N PHE A 161 -2.02 9.88 -5.68
CA PHE A 161 -2.25 8.86 -4.66
C PHE A 161 -2.83 9.55 -3.42
N LEU A 162 -4.07 9.22 -3.06
CA LEU A 162 -4.74 9.79 -1.91
C LEU A 162 -4.79 8.75 -0.79
N TYR A 163 -4.04 8.99 0.28
CA TYR A 163 -4.15 8.23 1.51
C TYR A 163 -5.18 8.88 2.44
N ILE A 164 -6.17 8.12 2.88
CA ILE A 164 -7.14 8.55 3.89
C ILE A 164 -6.66 7.95 5.21
N ASP A 165 -6.04 8.79 6.06
CA ASP A 165 -5.47 8.35 7.34
C ASP A 165 -6.59 8.04 8.32
N ARG A 166 -7.48 9.02 8.53
CA ARG A 166 -8.53 8.93 9.54
C ARG A 166 -9.83 9.55 9.05
N LEU A 167 -10.95 8.87 9.35
CA LEU A 167 -12.27 9.39 9.10
C LEU A 167 -13.07 9.53 10.39
N ALA A 168 -13.44 10.78 10.67
CA ALA A 168 -14.46 11.14 11.64
C ALA A 168 -14.17 10.78 13.12
N GLU A 169 -12.99 11.13 13.64
CA GLU A 169 -12.73 11.09 15.09
C GLU A 169 -13.70 12.02 15.84
N GLY A 170 -14.63 11.43 16.60
CA GLY A 170 -15.50 12.17 17.50
C GLY A 170 -16.54 11.31 18.22
N ASN A 171 -16.87 11.67 19.46
CA ASN A 171 -17.86 10.99 20.31
C ASN A 171 -19.32 11.04 19.80
N SER A 172 -19.55 11.54 18.57
CA SER A 172 -20.89 11.65 18.03
C SER A 172 -21.36 10.28 17.53
N LYS A 173 -22.37 9.73 18.22
CA LYS A 173 -23.09 8.51 17.82
C LYS A 173 -23.63 8.55 16.39
N LEU A 174 -23.77 9.76 15.81
CA LEU A 174 -24.23 9.95 14.44
C LEU A 174 -23.22 9.42 13.40
N PHE A 175 -21.93 9.68 13.59
CA PHE A 175 -20.91 9.22 12.63
C PHE A 175 -20.70 7.71 12.70
N ARG A 176 -21.07 7.07 13.82
CA ARG A 176 -21.02 5.61 13.99
C ARG A 176 -22.13 4.85 13.26
N GLN A 177 -23.06 5.56 12.62
CA GLN A 177 -24.13 4.90 11.88
C GLN A 177 -23.60 4.39 10.54
N PRO A 178 -23.91 3.13 10.18
CA PRO A 178 -23.33 2.49 9.02
C PRO A 178 -23.69 3.19 7.70
N GLU A 179 -24.79 3.95 7.65
CA GLU A 179 -25.20 4.67 6.43
C GLU A 179 -24.49 6.02 6.25
N VAL A 180 -23.93 6.57 7.32
CA VAL A 180 -23.34 7.92 7.32
C VAL A 180 -21.93 7.90 6.73
N GLY A 181 -21.08 7.01 7.23
CA GLY A 181 -19.68 6.87 6.80
C GLY A 181 -19.52 6.77 5.27
N PRO A 182 -20.21 5.83 4.58
CA PRO A 182 -20.08 5.65 3.13
C PRO A 182 -20.38 6.92 2.33
N VAL A 183 -21.39 7.68 2.77
CA VAL A 183 -21.80 8.91 2.09
C VAL A 183 -20.82 10.03 2.32
N VAL A 184 -20.28 10.13 3.53
CA VAL A 184 -19.18 11.06 3.84
C VAL A 184 -17.98 10.74 2.96
N VAL A 185 -17.55 9.48 2.87
CA VAL A 185 -16.44 9.04 2.01
C VAL A 185 -16.68 9.42 0.56
N ARG A 186 -17.85 9.11 0.00
CA ARG A 186 -18.16 9.46 -1.40
C ARG A 186 -18.18 10.95 -1.65
N LYS A 187 -18.84 11.73 -0.79
CA LYS A 187 -18.86 13.20 -0.92
C LYS A 187 -17.46 13.80 -0.81
N LEU A 188 -16.64 13.30 0.11
CA LEU A 188 -15.25 13.72 0.25
C LEU A 188 -14.48 13.55 -1.06
N LEU A 189 -14.68 12.42 -1.75
CA LEU A 189 -13.96 12.09 -2.97
C LEU A 189 -14.57 12.70 -4.26
N GLN A 190 -15.88 12.94 -4.29
CA GLN A 190 -16.63 13.37 -5.50
C GLN A 190 -17.02 14.86 -5.52
N GLU A 191 -17.22 15.49 -4.36
CA GLU A 191 -17.82 16.83 -4.25
C GLU A 191 -16.87 17.90 -3.70
N THR A 192 -15.57 17.59 -3.56
CA THR A 192 -14.56 18.52 -3.05
C THR A 192 -13.56 18.93 -4.14
N THR A 193 -12.59 19.79 -3.79
CA THR A 193 -11.50 20.15 -4.70
C THR A 193 -10.58 18.96 -5.06
N LEU A 194 -10.79 17.79 -4.43
CA LEU A 194 -10.11 16.55 -4.79
C LEU A 194 -10.62 15.92 -6.09
N LYS A 195 -11.83 16.28 -6.56
CA LYS A 195 -12.39 15.70 -7.78
C LYS A 195 -11.42 15.89 -8.95
N GLY A 196 -10.98 14.79 -9.54
CA GLY A 196 -10.03 14.78 -10.67
C GLY A 196 -8.56 15.04 -10.29
N ARG A 197 -8.23 15.15 -9.01
CA ARG A 197 -6.84 15.31 -8.53
C ARG A 197 -6.19 14.00 -8.10
N TRP A 198 -7.01 13.02 -7.71
CA TRP A 198 -6.56 11.67 -7.37
C TRP A 198 -7.02 10.68 -8.43
N SER A 199 -6.34 9.53 -8.46
CA SER A 199 -6.70 8.39 -9.33
C SER A 199 -6.64 7.06 -8.60
N LEU A 200 -5.96 7.02 -7.45
CA LEU A 200 -5.94 5.89 -6.54
C LEU A 200 -6.13 6.44 -5.12
N ALA A 201 -7.21 6.03 -4.45
CA ALA A 201 -7.44 6.32 -3.04
C ALA A 201 -7.21 5.04 -2.23
N VAL A 202 -6.49 5.13 -1.12
CA VAL A 202 -6.11 4.00 -0.26
C VAL A 202 -6.43 4.33 1.19
N VAL A 203 -6.85 3.33 1.95
CA VAL A 203 -7.13 3.42 3.39
C VAL A 203 -6.77 2.13 4.09
N ILE A 204 -6.29 2.26 5.34
CA ILE A 204 -6.26 1.17 6.32
C ILE A 204 -7.44 1.43 7.26
N PRO A 205 -8.61 0.82 7.04
CA PRO A 205 -9.78 1.12 7.84
C PRO A 205 -9.65 0.48 9.23
N SER A 206 -10.16 1.16 10.25
CA SER A 206 -10.49 0.47 11.51
C SER A 206 -11.63 -0.54 11.31
N GLU A 207 -11.82 -1.44 12.28
CA GLU A 207 -12.94 -2.41 12.25
C GLU A 207 -14.31 -1.72 12.10
N GLU A 208 -14.49 -0.53 12.70
CA GLU A 208 -15.73 0.23 12.61
C GLU A 208 -15.93 0.87 11.21
N GLU A 209 -14.83 1.29 10.57
CA GLU A 209 -14.86 1.96 9.27
C GLU A 209 -14.87 0.99 8.08
N LEU A 210 -14.45 -0.26 8.28
CA LEU A 210 -14.32 -1.26 7.23
C LEU A 210 -15.59 -1.36 6.39
N LEU A 211 -16.74 -1.48 7.04
CA LEU A 211 -18.03 -1.53 6.37
C LEU A 211 -18.34 -0.24 5.59
N TRP A 212 -17.91 0.92 6.09
CA TRP A 212 -18.20 2.19 5.45
C TRP A 212 -17.52 2.30 4.08
N PHE A 213 -16.25 1.92 4.03
CA PHE A 213 -15.46 1.94 2.80
C PHE A 213 -15.97 0.90 1.79
N LEU A 214 -16.31 -0.30 2.24
CA LEU A 214 -16.89 -1.34 1.37
C LEU A 214 -18.23 -0.89 0.76
N GLN A 215 -19.08 -0.24 1.55
CA GLN A 215 -20.34 0.34 1.07
C GLN A 215 -20.10 1.50 0.08
N ALA A 216 -19.07 2.32 0.33
CA ALA A 216 -18.68 3.41 -0.57
C ALA A 216 -18.15 2.90 -1.92
N GLY A 217 -17.80 1.61 -2.03
CA GLY A 217 -17.33 0.98 -3.26
C GLY A 217 -15.85 0.62 -3.25
N PHE A 218 -15.16 0.76 -2.12
CA PHE A 218 -13.78 0.33 -1.99
C PHE A 218 -13.68 -1.19 -2.08
N VAL A 219 -12.53 -1.67 -2.56
CA VAL A 219 -12.20 -3.08 -2.73
C VAL A 219 -10.92 -3.39 -1.98
N GLN A 220 -10.84 -4.57 -1.38
CA GLN A 220 -9.62 -5.03 -0.72
C GLN A 220 -8.54 -5.32 -1.76
N ALA A 221 -7.32 -4.82 -1.52
CA ALA A 221 -6.13 -5.26 -2.25
C ALA A 221 -5.75 -6.67 -1.76
N ARG A 222 -6.31 -7.69 -2.42
CA ARG A 222 -6.16 -9.10 -2.01
C ARG A 222 -4.70 -9.54 -1.96
N GLU A 223 -3.88 -9.02 -2.87
CA GLU A 223 -2.44 -9.30 -2.91
C GLU A 223 -1.76 -8.89 -1.59
N LEU A 224 -2.16 -7.77 -1.00
CA LEU A 224 -1.60 -7.28 0.27
C LEU A 224 -2.12 -8.04 1.49
N ALA A 225 -3.32 -8.61 1.41
CA ALA A 225 -3.81 -9.48 2.49
C ALA A 225 -3.03 -10.80 2.56
N VAL A 226 -2.56 -11.31 1.43
CA VAL A 226 -1.84 -12.59 1.37
C VAL A 226 -0.34 -12.44 1.61
N GLU A 227 0.27 -11.40 1.03
CA GLU A 227 1.74 -11.23 1.02
C GLU A 227 2.22 -10.04 1.87
N GLY A 228 1.29 -9.21 2.35
CA GLY A 228 1.60 -7.90 2.89
C GLY A 228 1.71 -7.83 4.43
N PRO A 229 1.85 -6.61 4.95
CA PRO A 229 2.21 -6.30 6.35
C PRO A 229 1.17 -6.64 7.43
N ARG A 230 0.34 -7.67 7.25
CA ARG A 230 -0.79 -7.99 8.13
C ARG A 230 -1.78 -6.84 8.31
N ILE A 231 -1.98 -6.05 7.25
CA ILE A 231 -2.92 -4.94 7.23
C ILE A 231 -4.00 -5.18 6.18
N VAL A 232 -5.24 -4.86 6.53
CA VAL A 232 -6.35 -4.82 5.57
C VAL A 232 -6.27 -3.48 4.86
N CYS A 233 -5.78 -3.48 3.62
CA CYS A 233 -5.81 -2.28 2.78
C CYS A 233 -7.00 -2.33 1.83
N LEU A 234 -7.79 -1.26 1.84
CA LEU A 234 -8.80 -1.04 0.82
C LEU A 234 -8.36 0.06 -0.14
N PHE A 235 -8.77 -0.06 -1.39
CA PHE A 235 -8.54 0.97 -2.39
C PHE A 235 -9.80 1.27 -3.20
N ALA A 236 -9.82 2.46 -3.80
CA ALA A 236 -10.81 2.86 -4.78
C ALA A 236 -10.15 3.64 -5.92
N VAL A 237 -10.79 3.56 -7.09
CA VAL A 237 -10.50 4.39 -8.27
C VAL A 237 -11.75 5.22 -8.59
N PRO A 238 -11.65 6.31 -9.37
CA PRO A 238 -12.80 7.19 -9.63
C PRO A 238 -14.05 6.47 -10.13
N SER A 239 -13.90 5.52 -11.06
CA SER A 239 -15.01 4.75 -11.63
C SER A 239 -15.77 3.90 -10.59
N PHE A 240 -15.15 3.52 -9.47
CA PHE A 240 -15.84 2.77 -8.41
C PHE A 240 -16.92 3.61 -7.72
N LEU A 241 -16.74 4.93 -7.69
CA LEU A 241 -17.67 5.85 -7.05
C LEU A 241 -18.88 6.18 -7.93
N GLU A 242 -18.84 5.84 -9.22
CA GLU A 242 -19.96 5.99 -10.15
C GLU A 242 -21.02 4.90 -9.97
N HIS A 243 -20.63 3.73 -9.47
CA HIS A 243 -21.54 2.64 -9.17
C HIS A 243 -22.46 2.98 -8.01
N GLN A 244 -23.63 2.34 -7.90
CA GLN A 244 -24.49 2.49 -6.72
C GLN A 244 -23.75 2.03 -5.45
N MET A 245 -23.91 2.75 -4.34
CA MET A 245 -23.38 2.29 -3.04
C MET A 245 -23.96 0.93 -2.68
N LYS A 246 -23.13 0.04 -2.12
CA LYS A 246 -23.62 -1.23 -1.60
C LYS A 246 -24.45 -1.00 -0.35
N SER A 247 -25.50 -1.78 -0.18
CA SER A 247 -26.25 -1.88 1.07
C SER A 247 -25.35 -2.44 2.19
N THR A 248 -25.74 -2.23 3.45
CA THR A 248 -25.03 -2.79 4.61
C THR A 248 -24.92 -4.31 4.55
N ASN A 249 -25.94 -4.98 4.03
CA ASN A 249 -25.93 -6.44 3.88
C ASN A 249 -24.98 -6.89 2.78
N GLU A 250 -24.97 -6.23 1.62
CA GLU A 250 -24.03 -6.55 0.54
C GLU A 250 -22.58 -6.33 0.98
N ALA A 251 -22.29 -5.24 1.71
CA ALA A 251 -20.95 -4.99 2.24
C ALA A 251 -20.50 -6.04 3.26
N LYS A 252 -21.40 -6.52 4.13
CA LYS A 252 -21.12 -7.63 5.07
C LYS A 252 -20.89 -8.97 4.39
N MET A 253 -21.42 -9.16 3.19
CA MET A 253 -21.22 -10.37 2.39
C MET A 253 -19.93 -10.32 1.56
N VAL A 254 -19.22 -9.18 1.53
CA VAL A 254 -17.90 -9.11 0.92
C VAL A 254 -16.93 -9.90 1.80
N GLU A 255 -16.39 -10.98 1.25
CA GLU A 255 -15.32 -11.74 1.88
C GLU A 255 -14.08 -10.85 2.00
N ILE A 256 -13.72 -10.55 3.26
CA ILE A 256 -12.46 -9.90 3.60
C ILE A 256 -11.47 -11.01 3.91
N LEU A 257 -10.40 -11.05 3.12
CA LEU A 257 -9.28 -11.92 3.40
C LEU A 257 -8.57 -11.34 4.61
N GLU A 258 -8.78 -11.96 5.77
CA GLU A 258 -7.96 -11.65 6.93
C GLU A 258 -6.51 -11.99 6.58
N PRO A 259 -5.55 -11.12 6.91
CA PRO A 259 -4.16 -11.50 6.81
C PRO A 259 -3.98 -12.80 7.57
N LYS A 260 -3.41 -13.82 6.93
CA LYS A 260 -3.18 -15.09 7.61
C LYS A 260 -2.30 -14.80 8.81
N ASP A 261 -2.89 -14.87 10.00
CA ASP A 261 -2.14 -14.91 11.23
C ASP A 261 -1.17 -16.08 11.09
N LEU A 262 0.11 -15.75 10.94
CA LEU A 262 1.14 -16.76 11.02
C LEU A 262 0.98 -17.35 12.40
N GLN A 263 0.48 -18.59 12.46
CA GLN A 263 0.39 -19.30 13.71
C GLN A 263 1.77 -19.18 14.35
N PRO A 264 1.86 -18.61 15.56
CA PRO A 264 3.14 -18.41 16.19
C PRO A 264 3.83 -19.77 16.24
N LEU A 265 5.10 -19.79 15.83
CA LEU A 265 5.89 -21.01 15.94
C LEU A 265 5.79 -21.53 17.36
N SER A 266 5.54 -22.83 17.52
CA SER A 266 5.71 -23.45 18.84
C SER A 266 7.09 -23.08 19.38
N GLN A 267 7.22 -22.86 20.69
CA GLN A 267 8.47 -22.42 21.30
C GLN A 267 9.67 -23.25 20.84
N ILE A 268 9.51 -24.58 20.73
CA ILE A 268 10.57 -25.48 20.30
C ILE A 268 11.02 -25.27 18.83
N ASN A 269 10.09 -24.92 17.93
CA ASN A 269 10.41 -24.57 16.55
C ASN A 269 11.05 -23.18 16.46
N GLN A 270 10.67 -22.26 17.33
CA GLN A 270 11.32 -20.95 17.47
C GLN A 270 12.77 -21.12 17.97
N ASP A 271 12.99 -21.95 18.98
CA ASP A 271 14.34 -22.27 19.49
C ASP A 271 15.22 -22.89 18.38
N LEU A 272 14.65 -23.76 17.53
CA LEU A 272 15.36 -24.34 16.39
C LEU A 272 15.71 -23.28 15.35
N LEU A 273 14.78 -22.40 15.00
CA LEU A 273 15.02 -21.31 14.06
C LEU A 273 16.10 -20.35 14.56
N GLU A 274 16.05 -19.97 15.83
CA GLU A 274 17.05 -19.10 16.47
C GLU A 274 18.42 -19.77 16.52
N LEU A 275 18.47 -21.07 16.84
CA LEU A 275 19.71 -21.83 16.82
C LEU A 275 20.34 -21.87 15.42
N VAL A 276 19.55 -22.06 14.37
CA VAL A 276 20.02 -22.07 12.98
C VAL A 276 20.51 -20.69 12.53
N LYS A 277 19.81 -19.61 12.94
CA LYS A 277 20.25 -18.22 12.71
C LYS A 277 21.62 -17.93 13.32
N ASN A 278 21.91 -18.55 14.47
CA ASN A 278 23.17 -18.42 15.19
C ASN A 278 24.20 -19.50 14.81
N GLU A 279 24.04 -20.14 13.64
CA GLU A 279 24.94 -21.18 13.12
C GLU A 279 25.20 -22.33 14.11
N GLY A 280 24.16 -22.73 14.86
CA GLY A 280 24.24 -23.78 15.85
C GLY A 280 24.78 -25.11 15.30
N ALA A 281 25.39 -25.89 16.19
CA ALA A 281 26.02 -27.16 15.80
C ALA A 281 24.98 -28.26 15.55
N GLU A 282 25.32 -29.23 14.69
CA GLU A 282 24.48 -30.39 14.32
C GLU A 282 23.94 -31.16 15.54
N ALA A 283 24.74 -31.27 16.60
CA ALA A 283 24.36 -31.92 17.86
C ALA A 283 23.23 -31.19 18.60
N GLN A 284 23.25 -29.84 18.59
CA GLN A 284 22.24 -29.02 19.25
C GLN A 284 20.93 -29.06 18.46
N ILE A 285 21.01 -28.95 17.13
CA ILE A 285 19.86 -29.10 16.23
C ILE A 285 19.22 -30.47 16.43
N SER A 286 20.02 -31.54 16.39
CA SER A 286 19.55 -32.91 16.63
C SER A 286 18.89 -33.09 17.99
N ALA A 287 19.36 -32.39 19.04
CA ALA A 287 18.75 -32.43 20.36
C ALA A 287 17.35 -31.77 20.38
N LEU A 288 17.13 -30.69 19.62
CA LEU A 288 15.81 -30.07 19.48
C LEU A 288 14.86 -30.95 18.66
N LEU A 289 15.34 -31.57 17.57
CA LEU A 289 14.53 -32.51 16.79
C LEU A 289 14.05 -33.69 17.64
N LYS A 290 14.91 -34.24 18.50
CA LYS A 290 14.52 -35.30 19.46
C LYS A 290 13.49 -34.86 20.49
N LYS A 291 13.44 -33.57 20.82
CA LYS A 291 12.42 -32.98 21.70
C LYS A 291 11.10 -32.68 20.98
N GLY A 292 11.03 -32.88 19.66
CA GLY A 292 9.83 -32.70 18.85
C GLY A 292 9.85 -31.46 17.96
N ALA A 293 10.99 -30.79 17.78
CA ALA A 293 11.09 -29.72 16.79
C ALA A 293 10.93 -30.29 15.37
N SER A 294 10.27 -29.53 14.48
CA SER A 294 10.18 -29.83 13.05
C SER A 294 11.00 -28.83 12.24
N ILE A 295 11.83 -29.33 11.33
CA ILE A 295 12.60 -28.50 10.38
C ILE A 295 11.63 -27.77 9.44
N GLU A 296 10.58 -28.46 8.99
CA GLU A 296 9.58 -27.93 8.07
C GLU A 296 8.75 -26.82 8.71
N ASP A 297 8.28 -27.05 9.93
CA ASP A 297 7.40 -26.09 10.62
C ASP A 297 8.19 -24.97 11.34
N SER A 298 9.51 -25.08 11.52
CA SER A 298 10.35 -24.00 12.08
C SER A 298 10.80 -22.96 11.05
N TYR A 299 10.61 -23.22 9.77
CA TYR A 299 11.14 -22.42 8.67
C TYR A 299 12.69 -22.31 8.67
N ALA A 300 13.39 -23.27 9.28
CA ALA A 300 14.85 -23.25 9.34
C ALA A 300 15.50 -23.27 7.95
N ILE A 301 14.98 -24.08 7.03
CA ILE A 301 15.46 -24.15 5.63
C ILE A 301 15.25 -22.81 4.90
N HIS A 302 14.11 -22.15 5.12
CA HIS A 302 13.82 -20.82 4.57
C HIS A 302 14.85 -19.78 5.03
N CYS A 303 15.23 -19.82 6.31
CA CYS A 303 16.25 -18.96 6.87
C CYS A 303 17.64 -19.22 6.24
N CYS A 304 18.06 -20.48 6.10
CA CYS A 304 19.33 -20.81 5.46
C CYS A 304 19.35 -20.40 3.98
N ALA A 305 18.23 -20.60 3.28
CA ALA A 305 18.06 -20.21 1.89
C ALA A 305 18.25 -18.70 1.71
N TYR A 306 17.53 -17.90 2.50
CA TYR A 306 17.62 -16.44 2.46
C TYR A 306 19.00 -15.90 2.86
N ASN A 307 19.60 -16.44 3.93
CA ASN A 307 20.91 -16.01 4.42
C ASN A 307 22.09 -16.59 3.62
N ARG A 308 21.80 -17.48 2.66
CA ARG A 308 22.77 -18.21 1.83
C ARG A 308 23.76 -19.06 2.62
N SER A 309 23.31 -19.62 3.74
CA SER A 309 24.12 -20.47 4.61
C SER A 309 24.15 -21.91 4.10
N LEU A 310 24.92 -22.18 3.03
CA LEU A 310 24.98 -23.49 2.37
C LEU A 310 25.29 -24.65 3.34
N GLN A 311 26.26 -24.47 4.24
CA GLN A 311 26.65 -25.50 5.20
C GLN A 311 25.49 -25.88 6.15
N GLN A 312 24.75 -24.88 6.66
CA GLN A 312 23.59 -25.10 7.52
C GLN A 312 22.43 -25.72 6.74
N LEU A 313 22.21 -25.28 5.50
CA LEU A 313 21.22 -25.89 4.61
C LEU A 313 21.52 -27.38 4.40
N GLU A 314 22.74 -27.74 4.03
CA GLU A 314 23.14 -29.14 3.83
C GLU A 314 22.98 -29.99 5.09
N MET A 315 23.28 -29.41 6.26
CA MET A 315 23.06 -30.06 7.55
C MET A 315 21.57 -30.35 7.78
N LEU A 316 20.69 -29.37 7.57
CA LEU A 316 19.24 -29.54 7.72
C LEU A 316 18.68 -30.55 6.71
N LEU A 317 19.14 -30.53 5.45
CA LEU A 317 18.72 -31.47 4.41
C LEU A 317 19.14 -32.92 4.71
N ARG A 318 20.22 -33.14 5.48
CA ARG A 318 20.62 -34.47 5.98
C ARG A 318 19.76 -34.96 7.14
N LEU A 319 19.25 -34.04 7.96
CA LEU A 319 18.48 -34.37 9.16
C LEU A 319 16.97 -34.51 8.91
N VAL A 320 16.48 -33.98 7.79
CA VAL A 320 15.05 -34.00 7.48
C VAL A 320 14.58 -35.38 7.00
N PRO A 321 13.40 -35.88 7.43
CA PRO A 321 12.92 -37.20 7.02
C PRO A 321 12.62 -37.32 5.52
N SER A 322 12.20 -36.22 4.89
CA SER A 322 11.90 -36.16 3.46
C SER A 322 12.40 -34.83 2.89
N THR A 323 13.50 -34.88 2.16
CA THR A 323 14.14 -33.69 1.57
C THR A 323 13.20 -32.97 0.61
N GLU A 324 12.57 -33.70 -0.32
CA GLU A 324 11.65 -33.16 -1.32
C GLU A 324 10.44 -32.45 -0.69
N LYS A 325 9.87 -33.01 0.38
CA LYS A 325 8.77 -32.38 1.11
C LYS A 325 9.22 -31.09 1.80
N ALA A 326 10.41 -31.10 2.39
CA ALA A 326 10.92 -29.99 3.19
C ALA A 326 11.30 -28.77 2.33
N VAL A 327 11.91 -28.99 1.17
CA VAL A 327 12.27 -27.89 0.24
C VAL A 327 11.10 -27.32 -0.54
N ASN A 328 9.95 -28.00 -0.54
CA ASN A 328 8.70 -27.55 -1.16
C ASN A 328 7.62 -27.18 -0.13
N ARG A 329 7.98 -27.07 1.15
CA ARG A 329 7.08 -26.58 2.19
C ARG A 329 7.07 -25.04 2.13
N PRO A 330 5.94 -24.38 1.85
CA PRO A 330 5.88 -22.93 1.93
C PRO A 330 5.96 -22.44 3.37
N ASP A 331 6.51 -21.24 3.55
CA ASP A 331 6.45 -20.52 4.81
C ASP A 331 5.07 -19.88 5.06
N GLY A 332 5.01 -19.06 6.10
CA GLY A 332 3.83 -18.28 6.44
C GLY A 332 3.32 -17.35 5.34
N CYS A 333 4.23 -16.84 4.51
CA CYS A 333 3.94 -15.94 3.39
C CYS A 333 3.72 -16.69 2.07
N SER A 334 3.56 -18.02 2.14
CA SER A 334 3.44 -18.89 0.96
C SER A 334 4.70 -18.93 0.08
N LEU A 335 5.87 -18.52 0.59
CA LEU A 335 7.13 -18.55 -0.15
C LEU A 335 7.85 -19.87 0.10
N LEU A 336 8.36 -20.46 -0.99
CA LEU A 336 9.23 -21.63 -0.89
C LEU A 336 10.66 -21.23 -0.55
N PRO A 337 11.47 -22.14 0.03
CA PRO A 337 12.89 -21.91 0.23
C PRO A 337 13.63 -21.46 -1.04
N LEU A 338 13.28 -22.03 -2.21
CA LEU A 338 13.92 -21.65 -3.47
C LEU A 338 13.61 -20.19 -3.88
N MET A 339 12.39 -19.71 -3.62
CA MET A 339 12.01 -18.31 -3.85
C MET A 339 12.80 -17.37 -2.94
N LEU A 340 12.99 -17.75 -1.67
CA LEU A 340 13.79 -16.98 -0.73
C LEU A 340 15.28 -17.00 -1.04
N ALA A 341 15.81 -18.12 -1.53
CA ALA A 341 17.19 -18.21 -2.03
C ALA A 341 17.41 -17.27 -3.22
N ALA A 342 16.49 -17.30 -4.20
CA ALA A 342 16.52 -16.42 -5.36
C ALA A 342 16.49 -14.93 -4.96
N LYS A 343 15.59 -14.57 -4.01
CA LYS A 343 15.50 -13.21 -3.46
C LYS A 343 16.78 -12.80 -2.71
N GLY A 344 17.32 -13.68 -1.88
CA GLY A 344 18.52 -13.43 -1.07
C GLY A 344 19.81 -13.34 -1.89
N ALA A 345 19.83 -13.91 -3.10
CA ALA A 345 21.00 -13.90 -3.98
C ALA A 345 21.45 -12.48 -4.37
N CYS A 346 20.51 -11.53 -4.49
CA CYS A 346 20.80 -10.13 -4.82
C CYS A 346 21.28 -9.29 -3.62
N GLY A 347 20.92 -9.67 -2.39
CA GLY A 347 21.18 -8.84 -1.19
C GLY A 347 22.65 -8.72 -0.79
N SER A 348 23.56 -9.40 -1.48
CA SER A 348 24.97 -9.49 -1.13
C SER A 348 25.90 -9.13 -2.27
N LEU A 349 25.37 -8.39 -3.23
CA LEU A 349 26.18 -7.75 -4.26
C LEU A 349 27.04 -6.70 -3.55
N SER A 350 28.15 -7.15 -2.97
CA SER A 350 29.26 -6.30 -2.56
C SER A 350 29.83 -5.66 -3.82
N ARG A 351 30.38 -4.45 -3.69
CA ARG A 351 31.04 -3.74 -4.80
C ARG A 351 32.05 -4.59 -5.57
N ASP A 352 32.59 -5.63 -4.93
CA ASP A 352 33.67 -6.45 -5.47
C ASP A 352 33.21 -7.77 -6.13
N THR A 353 31.93 -8.15 -6.00
CA THR A 353 31.41 -9.42 -6.54
C THR A 353 30.18 -9.18 -7.41
N LEU A 354 30.41 -9.24 -8.73
CA LEU A 354 29.35 -9.10 -9.74
C LEU A 354 28.57 -10.39 -10.01
N SER A 355 29.12 -11.55 -9.61
CA SER A 355 28.47 -12.85 -9.81
C SER A 355 27.46 -13.13 -8.70
N VAL A 356 26.21 -13.37 -9.10
CA VAL A 356 25.14 -13.74 -8.17
C VAL A 356 25.40 -15.16 -7.64
N PRO A 357 25.46 -15.40 -6.31
CA PRO A 357 25.72 -16.74 -5.77
C PRO A 357 24.63 -17.74 -6.19
N THR A 358 25.04 -18.84 -6.82
CA THR A 358 24.12 -19.86 -7.37
C THR A 358 24.00 -21.11 -6.50
N GLU A 359 24.90 -21.30 -5.53
CA GLU A 359 25.14 -22.59 -4.87
C GLU A 359 23.93 -23.07 -4.07
N VAL A 360 23.28 -22.16 -3.36
CA VAL A 360 22.11 -22.47 -2.53
C VAL A 360 20.89 -22.82 -3.39
N CYS A 361 20.67 -22.08 -4.48
CA CYS A 361 19.62 -22.39 -5.45
C CYS A 361 19.86 -23.74 -6.12
N ALA A 362 21.09 -24.01 -6.58
CA ALA A 362 21.48 -25.28 -7.17
C ALA A 362 21.25 -26.44 -6.20
N ARG A 363 21.67 -26.28 -4.94
CA ARG A 363 21.50 -27.32 -3.91
C ARG A 363 20.02 -27.60 -3.60
N LEU A 364 19.17 -26.58 -3.58
CA LEU A 364 17.72 -26.75 -3.39
C LEU A 364 17.08 -27.49 -4.58
N ILE A 365 17.49 -27.18 -5.82
CA ILE A 365 17.01 -27.86 -7.03
C ILE A 365 17.46 -29.33 -7.05
N GLU A 366 18.72 -29.62 -6.69
CA GLU A 366 19.19 -31.00 -6.51
C GLU A 366 18.38 -31.77 -5.45
N ALA A 367 17.94 -31.05 -4.42
CA ALA A 367 17.04 -31.56 -3.38
C ALA A 367 15.57 -31.66 -3.83
N ARG A 368 15.30 -31.46 -5.14
CA ARG A 368 13.98 -31.50 -5.80
C ARG A 368 13.04 -30.36 -5.40
N ALA A 369 13.56 -29.16 -5.18
CA ALA A 369 12.72 -27.97 -5.12
C ALA A 369 12.02 -27.74 -6.47
N ASP A 370 10.73 -27.43 -6.43
CA ASP A 370 9.91 -27.17 -7.60
C ASP A 370 10.17 -25.75 -8.12
N VAL A 371 10.87 -25.66 -9.25
CA VAL A 371 11.13 -24.40 -9.96
C VAL A 371 9.88 -23.76 -10.57
N SER A 372 8.80 -24.53 -10.75
CA SER A 372 7.56 -24.08 -11.39
C SER A 372 6.50 -23.63 -10.38
N ALA A 373 6.77 -23.82 -9.08
CA ALA A 373 5.87 -23.39 -8.04
C ALA A 373 5.72 -21.86 -8.06
N VAL A 374 4.48 -21.40 -7.87
CA VAL A 374 4.13 -19.98 -7.85
C VAL A 374 3.59 -19.59 -6.48
N ASP A 375 3.87 -18.36 -6.06
CA ASP A 375 3.24 -17.75 -4.90
C ASP A 375 1.84 -17.21 -5.22
N ALA A 376 1.25 -16.43 -4.30
CA ALA A 376 -0.08 -15.87 -4.48
C ALA A 376 -0.14 -14.78 -5.57
N ALA A 377 0.96 -14.08 -5.82
CA ALA A 377 1.14 -13.14 -6.92
C ALA A 377 1.42 -13.83 -8.27
N GLY A 378 1.59 -15.15 -8.29
CA GLY A 378 1.90 -15.91 -9.50
C GLY A 378 3.40 -15.88 -9.87
N LEU A 379 4.26 -15.41 -8.98
CA LEU A 379 5.70 -15.35 -9.18
C LEU A 379 6.34 -16.70 -8.85
N THR A 380 7.24 -17.14 -9.72
CA THR A 380 8.12 -18.28 -9.46
C THR A 380 9.40 -17.81 -8.74
N ALA A 381 10.32 -18.74 -8.46
CA ALA A 381 11.65 -18.36 -7.97
C ALA A 381 12.38 -17.42 -8.95
N LEU A 382 12.19 -17.57 -10.27
CA LEU A 382 12.70 -16.65 -11.28
C LEU A 382 12.08 -15.25 -11.14
N GLY A 383 10.76 -15.17 -10.92
CA GLY A 383 10.07 -13.91 -10.66
C GLY A 383 10.62 -13.18 -9.44
N HIS A 384 10.90 -13.90 -8.35
CA HIS A 384 11.52 -13.34 -7.15
C HIS A 384 12.95 -12.84 -7.37
N LEU A 385 13.77 -13.55 -8.16
CA LEU A 385 15.09 -13.07 -8.57
C LEU A 385 14.98 -11.74 -9.33
N ARG A 386 14.14 -11.69 -10.38
CA ARG A 386 13.96 -10.50 -11.21
C ARG A 386 13.43 -9.32 -10.39
N LYS A 387 12.48 -9.58 -9.50
CA LYS A 387 11.96 -8.59 -8.55
C LYS A 387 13.08 -8.04 -7.66
N ALA A 388 13.93 -8.90 -7.10
CA ALA A 388 15.04 -8.48 -6.24
C ALA A 388 16.10 -7.68 -7.01
N LEU A 389 16.47 -8.09 -8.22
CA LEU A 389 17.38 -7.33 -9.09
C LEU A 389 16.82 -5.95 -9.42
N ARG A 390 15.51 -5.87 -9.73
CA ARG A 390 14.82 -4.60 -9.95
C ARG A 390 14.82 -3.74 -8.69
N GLU A 391 14.54 -4.30 -7.52
CA GLU A 391 14.56 -3.57 -6.24
C GLU A 391 15.96 -2.99 -5.95
N VAL A 392 17.03 -3.74 -6.22
CA VAL A 392 18.42 -3.24 -6.10
C VAL A 392 18.71 -2.10 -7.08
N ARG A 393 18.24 -2.22 -8.34
CA ARG A 393 18.38 -1.17 -9.35
C ARG A 393 17.59 0.09 -8.99
N ASP A 394 16.34 -0.07 -8.58
CA ASP A 394 15.47 1.02 -8.13
C ASP A 394 16.13 1.73 -6.93
N PHE A 395 16.64 0.98 -5.95
CA PHE A 395 17.40 1.53 -4.82
C PHE A 395 18.63 2.32 -5.28
N ASN A 396 19.49 1.73 -6.10
CA ASN A 396 20.69 2.41 -6.62
C ASN A 396 20.34 3.68 -7.40
N GLY A 397 19.30 3.63 -8.22
CA GLY A 397 18.80 4.76 -8.99
C GLY A 397 18.31 5.91 -8.09
N CYS A 398 17.69 5.62 -6.95
CA CYS A 398 17.26 6.64 -5.99
C CYS A 398 18.44 7.41 -5.40
N PHE A 399 19.58 6.76 -5.18
CA PHE A 399 20.79 7.37 -4.61
C PHE A 399 21.80 7.85 -5.67
N GLY A 400 21.45 7.78 -6.96
CA GLY A 400 22.38 8.10 -8.05
C GLY A 400 23.63 7.19 -8.07
N LEU A 401 23.53 6.00 -7.50
CA LEU A 401 24.59 5.00 -7.54
C LEU A 401 24.60 4.39 -8.94
N ILE A 402 25.80 4.23 -9.52
CA ILE A 402 25.98 3.59 -10.82
C ILE A 402 25.38 2.18 -10.73
N ALA A 403 24.42 1.89 -11.62
CA ALA A 403 23.84 0.57 -11.73
C ALA A 403 24.97 -0.40 -12.11
N MET A 404 25.31 -1.31 -11.22
CA MET A 404 26.22 -2.39 -11.57
C MET A 404 25.44 -3.40 -12.42
N GLU A 405 26.00 -3.77 -13.56
CA GLU A 405 25.51 -4.90 -14.34
C GLU A 405 25.79 -6.16 -13.52
N HIS A 406 24.73 -6.85 -13.12
CA HIS A 406 24.83 -8.11 -12.40
C HIS A 406 24.76 -9.25 -13.42
N ASP A 407 25.74 -10.14 -13.38
CA ASP A 407 25.69 -11.37 -14.16
C ASP A 407 24.73 -12.35 -13.48
N GLY A 408 23.45 -12.19 -13.82
CA GLY A 408 22.34 -13.02 -13.34
C GLY A 408 21.97 -14.15 -14.29
N ASP A 409 22.60 -14.25 -15.47
CA ASP A 409 22.17 -15.12 -16.57
C ASP A 409 22.24 -16.60 -16.19
N GLU A 410 23.29 -17.01 -15.49
CA GLU A 410 23.43 -18.38 -15.00
C GLU A 410 22.34 -18.75 -14.00
N LEU A 411 22.00 -17.83 -13.08
CA LEU A 411 20.96 -18.07 -12.09
C LEU A 411 19.56 -18.02 -12.72
N GLU A 412 19.30 -17.10 -13.65
CA GLU A 412 18.04 -17.07 -14.40
C GLU A 412 17.82 -18.39 -15.14
N LYS A 413 18.84 -18.89 -15.84
CA LYS A 413 18.79 -20.19 -16.52
C LYS A 413 18.53 -21.34 -15.56
N LEU A 414 19.14 -21.30 -14.38
CA LEU A 414 18.96 -22.31 -13.34
C LEU A 414 17.54 -22.30 -12.75
N LEU A 415 16.93 -21.12 -12.60
CA LEU A 415 15.59 -20.94 -12.02
C LEU A 415 14.46 -21.00 -13.04
N MET A 416 14.76 -21.10 -14.34
CA MET A 416 13.77 -21.13 -15.42
C MET A 416 12.83 -22.34 -15.28
N PRO A 417 11.50 -22.13 -15.15
CA PRO A 417 10.56 -23.24 -15.18
C PRO A 417 10.61 -23.98 -16.53
N PRO A 418 10.35 -25.29 -16.59
CA PRO A 418 10.33 -26.04 -17.85
C PRO A 418 9.35 -25.50 -18.90
N SER A 419 8.28 -24.83 -18.46
CA SER A 419 7.28 -24.17 -19.31
C SER A 419 7.64 -22.75 -19.73
N GLY A 420 8.80 -22.24 -19.33
CA GLY A 420 9.17 -20.83 -19.44
C GLY A 420 8.64 -19.98 -18.26
N PRO A 421 8.96 -18.67 -18.25
CA PRO A 421 8.53 -17.75 -17.20
C PRO A 421 7.01 -17.59 -17.18
N THR A 422 6.45 -17.28 -16.00
CA THR A 422 5.03 -16.92 -15.92
C THR A 422 4.80 -15.48 -16.41
N ALA A 423 3.55 -15.13 -16.69
CA ALA A 423 3.19 -13.74 -17.01
C ALA A 423 3.52 -12.76 -15.86
N ALA A 424 3.57 -13.22 -14.61
CA ALA A 424 3.98 -12.40 -13.48
C ALA A 424 5.51 -12.22 -13.46
N ASP A 425 6.28 -13.28 -13.76
CA ASP A 425 7.74 -13.22 -13.86
C ASP A 425 8.18 -12.27 -14.99
N GLU A 426 7.48 -12.27 -16.12
CA GLU A 426 7.72 -11.37 -17.25
C GLU A 426 7.47 -9.90 -16.89
N GLN A 427 6.46 -9.61 -16.06
CA GLN A 427 6.19 -8.24 -15.58
C GLN A 427 7.30 -7.69 -14.67
N MET A 428 8.17 -8.55 -14.14
CA MET A 428 9.34 -8.15 -13.37
C MET A 428 10.54 -7.81 -14.25
N ILE A 429 10.53 -8.21 -15.53
CA ILE A 429 11.53 -7.76 -16.50
C ILE A 429 11.35 -6.26 -16.67
N ASP A 430 12.44 -5.54 -16.49
CA ASP A 430 12.41 -4.09 -16.45
C ASP A 430 12.00 -3.52 -17.81
N ALA A 431 10.82 -2.91 -17.88
CA ALA A 431 10.40 -2.17 -19.08
C ALA A 431 11.30 -0.94 -19.37
N SER A 432 12.22 -0.60 -18.46
CA SER A 432 13.17 0.51 -18.66
C SER A 432 14.52 0.09 -19.27
N SER A 433 14.76 -1.21 -19.50
CA SER A 433 15.89 -1.63 -20.35
C SER A 433 15.59 -1.46 -21.85
N ASP A 434 14.54 -0.72 -22.20
CA ASP A 434 14.36 -0.19 -23.55
C ASP A 434 15.44 0.90 -23.75
N GLU A 435 16.67 0.42 -23.94
CA GLU A 435 17.89 1.18 -24.26
C GLU A 435 17.74 2.06 -25.50
N GLY A 436 16.61 1.98 -26.22
CA GLY A 436 16.28 2.85 -27.35
C GLY A 436 15.92 4.30 -26.98
N SER A 437 15.89 4.68 -25.71
CA SER A 437 15.67 6.08 -25.29
C SER A 437 16.88 6.72 -24.60
N LEU A 438 18.08 6.15 -24.75
CA LEU A 438 19.29 6.88 -24.46
C LEU A 438 19.61 7.79 -25.66
N LEU A 439 18.87 8.89 -25.73
CA LEU A 439 19.39 10.16 -26.17
C LEU A 439 20.34 10.09 -27.38
N ASP A 440 19.75 9.97 -28.56
CA ASP A 440 20.16 10.73 -29.75
C ASP A 440 19.99 12.23 -29.40
N TRP A 441 20.71 12.73 -28.38
CA TRP A 441 21.21 14.09 -28.43
C TRP A 441 22.24 14.03 -29.55
N GLU A 442 21.74 14.04 -30.79
CA GLU A 442 22.50 14.50 -31.93
C GLU A 442 23.28 15.70 -31.41
N GLU A 443 24.60 15.53 -31.35
CA GLU A 443 25.53 16.63 -31.18
C GLU A 443 25.02 17.71 -32.12
N ASP A 444 24.41 18.77 -31.56
CA ASP A 444 24.17 20.00 -32.29
C ASP A 444 25.56 20.39 -32.80
N GLU A 445 25.82 20.04 -34.05
CA GLU A 445 27.01 20.40 -34.80
C GLU A 445 27.15 21.91 -34.59
N GLU A 446 28.21 22.30 -33.89
CA GLU A 446 28.58 23.69 -33.72
C GLU A 446 28.70 24.29 -35.14
N GLU A 447 27.65 24.96 -35.62
CA GLU A 447 27.72 25.79 -36.81
C GLU A 447 28.73 26.90 -36.51
N ASP A 448 29.94 26.70 -37.03
CA ASP A 448 30.99 27.69 -37.20
C ASP A 448 30.38 28.99 -37.74
N PHE A 449 30.14 29.96 -36.86
CA PHE A 449 29.91 31.34 -37.25
C PHE A 449 31.24 31.91 -37.77
N GLU A 450 31.49 31.78 -39.07
CA GLU A 450 32.50 32.57 -39.78
C GLU A 450 32.11 34.07 -39.73
N ASP A 451 33.04 34.88 -39.24
CA ASP A 451 33.03 36.35 -39.27
C ASP A 451 32.86 36.91 -40.69
N ASP A 452 31.95 37.86 -40.88
CA ASP A 452 31.98 38.86 -41.97
C ASP A 452 31.45 40.24 -41.52
#